data_AF-A0A7R7WCB4-F1
#
_entry.id   AF-A0A7R7WCB4-F1
#
_cell.length_a   1.000
_cell.length_b   1.000
_cell.length_c   1.000
_cell.angle_alpha   90.00
_cell.angle_beta   90.00
_cell.angle_gamma   90.00
#
_symmetry.space_group_name_H-M   'P 1'
#
loop_
_entity.id
_entity.type
_entity.pdbx_description
1 polymer ?
#
loop_
_entity_poly.entity_id
_entity_poly.type
_entity_poly.pdbx_seq_one_letter_code
_entity_poly.pdbx_strand_id
1 'polypeptide(L)'
;MTSVRSKLIDSIQDRLGVSFENSTLIHEAFMAASAVGRDKQINQIVSRIASNRNLAQRGFELGLDRCVCKNPSQGNFVSDKLMATTVEAIAAAVFLETSWVRAALQRIVDALGLAWPDS
;
A
#
# COMPACT_ATOMS: atom_id res chain seq x y z
N MET A 1 2.10 -36.63 -20.57
CA MET A 1 1.87 -36.27 -19.15
C MET A 1 0.96 -35.06 -19.12
N THR A 2 -0.30 -35.21 -18.69
CA THR A 2 -1.25 -34.10 -18.58
C THR A 2 -0.87 -33.18 -17.42
N SER A 3 -0.76 -31.88 -17.71
CA SER A 3 -0.43 -30.84 -16.72
C SER A 3 -1.45 -30.82 -15.58
N VAL A 4 -1.01 -30.54 -14.35
CA VAL A 4 -1.85 -30.41 -13.14
C VAL A 4 -3.04 -29.47 -13.39
N ARG A 5 -2.80 -28.41 -14.17
CA ARG A 5 -3.82 -27.44 -14.59
C ARG A 5 -4.95 -28.06 -15.42
N SER A 6 -4.66 -29.03 -16.28
CA SER A 6 -5.66 -29.74 -17.08
C SER A 6 -6.59 -30.56 -16.18
N LYS A 7 -6.01 -31.34 -15.25
CA LYS A 7 -6.78 -32.20 -14.34
C LYS A 7 -7.72 -31.41 -13.43
N LEU A 8 -7.30 -30.22 -13.00
CA LEU A 8 -8.14 -29.34 -12.19
C LEU A 8 -9.34 -28.80 -12.99
N ILE A 9 -9.11 -28.39 -14.24
CA ILE A 9 -10.18 -27.88 -15.12
C ILE A 9 -11.18 -29.00 -15.44
N ASP A 10 -10.69 -30.19 -15.76
CA ASP A 10 -11.53 -31.37 -16.05
C ASP A 10 -12.41 -31.71 -14.83
N SER A 11 -11.84 -31.73 -13.62
CA SER A 11 -12.59 -32.00 -12.39
C SER A 11 -13.67 -30.93 -12.09
N ILE A 12 -13.44 -29.69 -12.48
CA ILE A 12 -14.41 -28.60 -12.27
C ILE A 12 -15.53 -28.69 -13.29
N GLN A 13 -15.21 -28.99 -14.54
CA GLN A 13 -16.19 -29.21 -15.61
C GLN A 13 -17.15 -30.34 -15.25
N ASP A 14 -16.63 -31.50 -14.81
CA ASP A 14 -17.43 -32.64 -14.37
C ASP A 14 -18.35 -32.27 -13.18
N ARG A 15 -17.81 -31.53 -12.21
CA ARG A 15 -18.57 -31.13 -11.01
C ARG A 15 -19.68 -30.13 -11.31
N LEU A 16 -19.45 -29.24 -12.28
CA LEU A 16 -20.39 -28.21 -12.69
C LEU A 16 -21.35 -28.69 -13.80
N GLY A 17 -21.10 -29.85 -14.41
CA GLY A 17 -21.87 -30.37 -15.52
C GLY A 17 -21.76 -29.52 -16.79
N VAL A 18 -20.64 -28.82 -16.98
CA VAL A 18 -20.41 -27.91 -18.12
C VAL A 18 -19.07 -28.23 -18.78
N SER A 19 -18.99 -28.08 -20.10
CA SER A 19 -17.74 -28.20 -20.85
C SER A 19 -17.27 -26.80 -21.27
N PHE A 20 -16.08 -26.38 -20.85
CA PHE A 20 -15.49 -25.12 -21.30
C PHE A 20 -14.56 -25.41 -22.49
N GLU A 21 -15.08 -25.33 -23.71
CA GLU A 21 -14.26 -25.49 -24.93
C GLU A 21 -13.17 -24.41 -25.05
N ASN A 22 -13.42 -23.23 -24.49
CA ASN A 22 -12.45 -22.15 -24.39
C ASN A 22 -11.91 -22.03 -22.95
N SER A 23 -10.75 -22.67 -22.71
CA SER A 23 -10.05 -22.63 -21.41
C SER A 23 -9.66 -21.21 -20.92
N THR A 24 -9.79 -20.19 -21.77
CA THR A 24 -9.54 -18.78 -21.42
C THR A 24 -10.58 -18.27 -20.42
N LEU A 25 -11.86 -18.64 -20.57
CA LEU A 25 -12.94 -18.12 -19.72
C LEU A 25 -12.79 -18.56 -18.26
N ILE A 26 -12.43 -19.82 -18.03
CA ILE A 26 -12.21 -20.33 -16.67
C ILE A 26 -10.96 -19.70 -16.05
N HIS A 27 -9.91 -19.50 -16.86
CA HIS A 27 -8.69 -18.84 -16.41
C HIS A 27 -8.93 -17.37 -16.02
N GLU A 28 -9.70 -16.63 -16.83
CA GLU A 28 -10.11 -15.26 -16.51
C GLU A 28 -10.95 -15.20 -15.24
N ALA A 29 -11.89 -16.14 -15.06
CA ALA A 29 -12.69 -16.22 -13.84
C ALA A 29 -11.83 -16.44 -12.58
N PHE A 30 -10.83 -17.32 -12.66
CA PHE A 30 -9.87 -17.52 -11.56
C PHE A 30 -8.96 -16.31 -11.33
N MET A 31 -8.50 -15.66 -12.40
CA MET A 31 -7.71 -14.44 -12.30
C MET A 31 -8.51 -13.30 -11.67
N ALA A 32 -9.78 -13.13 -12.05
CA ALA A 32 -10.69 -12.15 -11.47
C ALA A 32 -10.96 -12.46 -9.98
N ALA A 33 -11.24 -13.72 -9.63
CA ALA A 33 -11.41 -14.13 -8.23
C ALA A 33 -10.16 -13.84 -7.38
N SER A 34 -8.96 -14.05 -7.94
CA SER A 34 -7.71 -13.72 -7.27
C SER A 34 -7.49 -12.20 -7.10
N ALA A 35 -8.05 -11.37 -8.00
CA ALA A 35 -7.97 -9.92 -7.90
C ALA A 35 -8.83 -9.36 -6.75
N VAL A 36 -10.03 -9.93 -6.55
CA VAL A 36 -10.96 -9.51 -5.48
C VAL A 36 -10.35 -9.62 -4.07
N GLY A 37 -9.45 -10.59 -3.85
CA GLY A 37 -8.71 -10.72 -2.59
C GLY A 37 -7.55 -9.72 -2.44
N ARG A 38 -6.85 -9.43 -3.54
CA ARG A 38 -5.69 -8.51 -3.55
C ARG A 38 -6.10 -7.10 -3.17
N ASP A 39 -7.23 -6.60 -3.65
CA ASP A 39 -7.67 -5.23 -3.40
C ASP A 39 -7.95 -4.98 -1.91
N LYS A 40 -8.54 -5.96 -1.21
CA LYS A 40 -8.77 -5.87 0.24
C LYS A 40 -7.46 -5.84 1.01
N GLN A 41 -6.49 -6.68 0.61
CA GLN A 41 -5.18 -6.73 1.24
C GLN A 41 -4.39 -5.43 1.02
N ILE A 42 -4.40 -4.90 -0.21
CA ILE A 42 -3.78 -3.61 -0.54
C ILE A 42 -4.41 -2.50 0.30
N ASN A 43 -5.74 -2.43 0.35
CA ASN A 43 -6.43 -1.41 1.15
C ASN A 43 -6.08 -1.49 2.64
N GLN A 44 -5.94 -2.70 3.21
CA GLN A 44 -5.53 -2.87 4.60
C GLN A 44 -4.08 -2.41 4.83
N ILE A 45 -3.17 -2.76 3.93
CA ILE A 45 -1.76 -2.37 4.04
C ILE A 45 -1.61 -0.85 3.90
N VAL A 46 -2.23 -0.25 2.87
CA VAL A 46 -2.25 1.21 2.66
C VAL A 46 -2.86 1.91 3.87
N SER A 47 -4.00 1.44 4.36
CA SER A 47 -4.65 2.03 5.54
C SER A 47 -3.75 1.94 6.78
N ARG A 48 -2.98 0.87 6.94
CA ARG A 48 -2.04 0.74 8.05
C ARG A 48 -0.87 1.73 7.93
N ILE A 49 -0.20 1.75 6.79
CA ILE A 49 1.04 2.53 6.57
C ILE A 49 0.74 4.03 6.47
N ALA A 50 -0.27 4.41 5.68
CA ALA A 50 -0.57 5.80 5.37
C ALA A 50 -1.63 6.42 6.31
N SER A 51 -2.04 5.72 7.38
CA SER A 51 -2.93 6.34 8.37
C SER A 51 -2.23 7.50 9.08
N ASN A 52 -2.98 8.56 9.38
CA ASN A 52 -2.49 9.68 10.18
C ASN A 52 -1.83 9.22 11.49
N ARG A 53 -2.37 8.17 12.13
CA ARG A 53 -1.80 7.61 13.35
C ARG A 53 -0.39 7.06 13.11
N ASN A 54 -0.20 6.26 12.06
CA ASN A 54 1.11 5.70 11.74
C ASN A 54 2.09 6.78 11.28
N LEU A 55 1.63 7.71 10.43
CA LEU A 55 2.44 8.86 9.99
C LEU A 55 2.90 9.71 11.17
N ALA A 56 1.98 10.02 12.10
CA ALA A 56 2.29 10.75 13.31
C ALA A 56 3.34 10.03 14.16
N GLN A 57 3.12 8.73 14.41
CA GLN A 57 4.04 7.90 15.17
C GLN A 57 5.44 7.93 14.55
N ARG A 58 5.58 7.71 13.24
CA ARG A 58 6.87 7.78 12.54
C ARG A 58 7.50 9.17 12.65
N GLY A 59 6.72 10.23 12.48
CA GLY A 59 7.22 11.60 12.60
C GLY A 59 7.77 11.92 13.99
N PHE A 60 7.10 11.46 15.05
CA PHE A 60 7.61 11.59 16.42
C PHE A 60 8.83 10.72 16.69
N GLU A 61 8.86 9.47 16.20
CA GLU A 61 10.02 8.57 16.31
C GLU A 61 11.27 9.20 15.67
N LEU A 62 11.09 9.95 14.58
CA LEU A 62 12.15 10.68 13.88
C LEU A 62 12.46 12.06 14.50
N GLY A 63 11.75 12.48 15.54
CA GLY A 63 11.96 13.75 16.23
C GLY A 63 11.56 15.00 15.42
N LEU A 64 10.65 14.85 14.45
CA LEU A 64 10.23 15.96 13.58
C LEU A 64 9.45 17.05 14.33
N ASP A 65 8.95 16.76 15.53
CA ASP A 65 8.25 17.72 16.41
C ASP A 65 9.12 18.91 16.82
N ARG A 66 10.44 18.73 16.75
CA ARG A 66 11.45 19.77 17.02
C ARG A 66 11.61 20.72 15.83
N CYS A 67 11.27 20.27 14.63
CA CYS A 67 11.38 21.02 13.38
C CYS A 67 10.07 21.75 13.03
N VAL A 68 8.96 21.42 13.68
CA VAL A 68 7.68 22.10 13.48
C VAL A 68 7.74 23.49 14.10
N CYS A 69 7.53 24.53 13.28
CA CYS A 69 7.34 25.89 13.76
C CYS A 69 6.02 25.98 14.55
N LYS A 70 6.13 26.12 15.87
CA LYS A 70 4.97 26.16 16.78
C LYS A 70 4.44 27.58 16.88
N ASN A 71 3.13 27.73 16.86
CA ASN A 71 2.51 28.99 17.28
C ASN A 71 2.70 29.12 18.81
N PRO A 72 3.25 30.23 19.34
CA PRO A 72 3.42 30.45 20.78
C PRO A 72 2.16 30.16 21.60
N SER A 73 0.97 30.42 21.03
CA SER A 73 -0.34 30.18 21.68
C SER A 73 -0.72 28.71 21.81
N GLN A 74 -0.11 27.80 21.04
CA GLN A 74 -0.32 26.34 21.11
C GLN A 74 0.62 25.65 22.13
N GLY A 75 1.56 26.40 22.70
CA GLY A 75 2.57 25.85 23.60
C GLY A 75 3.50 24.86 22.89
N ASN A 76 4.00 23.88 23.64
CA ASN A 76 4.97 22.90 23.14
C ASN A 76 4.34 21.66 22.47
N PHE A 77 3.01 21.60 22.38
CA PHE A 77 2.29 20.43 21.91
C PHE A 77 2.16 20.38 20.38
N VAL A 78 2.49 19.23 19.78
CA VAL A 78 2.23 18.92 18.38
C VAL A 78 1.19 17.79 18.37
N SER A 79 0.07 17.99 17.67
CA SER A 79 -0.96 16.96 17.57
C SER A 79 -0.58 15.90 16.54
N ASP A 80 -1.12 14.69 16.68
CA ASP A 80 -0.94 13.62 15.69
C ASP A 80 -1.31 14.06 14.28
N LYS A 81 -2.41 14.82 14.14
CA LYS A 81 -2.84 15.32 12.83
C LYS A 81 -1.81 16.29 12.24
N LEU A 82 -1.27 17.20 13.05
CA LEU A 82 -0.22 18.13 12.60
C LEU A 82 1.07 17.38 12.23
N MET A 83 1.45 16.38 13.02
CA MET A 83 2.63 15.57 12.74
C MET A 83 2.47 14.77 11.45
N ALA A 84 1.33 14.11 11.26
CA ALA A 84 1.03 13.38 10.03
C ALA A 84 1.12 14.27 8.78
N THR A 85 0.47 15.45 8.83
CA THR A 85 0.57 16.44 7.74
C THR A 85 1.99 16.94 7.53
N THR A 86 2.80 17.04 8.58
CA THR A 86 4.21 17.41 8.47
C THR A 86 5.01 16.34 7.72
N VAL A 87 4.79 15.05 8.03
CA VAL A 87 5.43 13.92 7.33
C VAL A 87 5.02 13.90 5.85
N GLU A 88 3.74 14.10 5.54
CA GLU A 88 3.24 14.21 4.16
C GLU A 88 3.89 15.39 3.41
N ALA A 89 3.99 16.55 4.07
CA ALA A 89 4.58 17.75 3.49
C ALA A 89 6.07 17.57 3.18
N ILE A 90 6.83 16.88 4.04
CA ILE A 90 8.24 16.56 3.79
C ILE A 90 8.38 15.64 2.58
N ALA A 91 7.57 14.58 2.50
CA ALA A 91 7.58 13.67 1.36
C ALA A 91 7.24 14.42 0.05
N ALA A 92 6.23 15.28 0.08
CA ALA A 92 5.85 16.12 -1.05
C ALA A 92 6.95 17.10 -1.46
N ALA A 93 7.58 17.77 -0.50
CA ALA A 93 8.67 18.72 -0.75
C ALA A 93 9.88 18.05 -1.43
N VAL A 94 10.30 16.86 -0.95
CA VAL A 94 11.38 16.10 -1.59
C VAL A 94 11.02 15.68 -3.01
N PHE A 95 9.77 15.27 -3.24
CA PHE A 95 9.32 14.86 -4.57
C PHE A 95 9.29 16.03 -5.56
N LEU A 96 8.90 17.22 -5.09
CA LEU A 96 8.94 18.46 -5.88
C LEU A 96 10.38 18.89 -6.19
N GLU A 97 11.26 18.92 -5.19
CA GLU A 97 12.67 19.30 -5.32
C GLU A 97 13.40 18.43 -6.35
N THR A 98 13.03 17.15 -6.40
CA THR A 98 13.67 16.16 -7.28
C THR A 98 13.04 16.08 -8.66
N SER A 99 12.23 17.08 -9.06
CA SER A 99 11.53 17.10 -10.34
C SER A 99 10.73 15.81 -10.60
N TRP A 100 10.01 15.34 -9.57
CA TRP A 100 9.11 14.18 -9.66
C TRP A 100 9.82 12.85 -9.92
N VAL A 101 11.10 12.73 -9.55
CA VAL A 101 11.86 11.49 -9.70
C VAL A 101 11.37 10.44 -8.71
N ARG A 102 10.79 9.34 -9.23
CA ARG A 102 10.26 8.22 -8.43
C ARG A 102 11.29 7.62 -7.47
N ALA A 103 12.55 7.54 -7.88
CA ALA A 103 13.62 7.00 -7.03
C ALA A 103 13.86 7.87 -5.78
N ALA A 104 13.65 9.18 -5.86
CA ALA A 104 13.75 10.06 -4.70
C ALA A 104 12.56 9.88 -3.76
N LEU A 105 11.36 9.70 -4.31
CA LEU A 105 10.17 9.36 -3.52
C LEU A 105 10.36 8.04 -2.75
N GLN A 106 10.92 7.02 -3.40
CA GLN A 106 11.18 5.74 -2.71
C GLN A 106 12.17 5.93 -1.56
N ARG A 107 13.27 6.64 -1.78
CA ARG A 107 14.27 6.91 -0.73
C ARG A 107 13.67 7.63 0.48
N ILE A 108 12.79 8.62 0.28
CA ILE A 108 12.17 9.32 1.40
C ILE A 108 11.11 8.46 2.09
N VAL A 109 10.33 7.67 1.36
CA VAL A 109 9.37 6.70 1.93
C VAL A 109 10.08 5.67 2.80
N ASP A 110 11.24 5.18 2.36
CA ASP A 110 12.07 4.26 3.13
C ASP A 110 12.64 4.94 4.39
N ALA A 111 13.19 6.16 4.25
CA ALA A 111 13.73 6.93 5.36
C ALA A 111 12.67 7.30 6.41
N LEU A 112 11.41 7.50 5.99
CA LEU A 112 10.28 7.74 6.87
C LEU A 112 9.72 6.45 7.50
N GLY A 113 10.24 5.28 7.16
CA GLY A 113 9.74 3.99 7.66
C GLY A 113 8.33 3.66 7.16
N LEU A 114 8.01 4.12 5.94
CA LEU A 114 6.72 3.96 5.26
C LEU A 114 6.81 3.01 4.05
N ALA A 115 7.93 2.30 3.91
CA ALA A 115 8.11 1.29 2.88
C ALA A 115 7.01 0.21 2.95
N TRP A 116 6.70 -0.37 1.80
CA TRP A 116 5.81 -1.52 1.74
C TRP A 116 6.42 -2.67 2.58
N PRO A 117 5.64 -3.35 3.44
CA PRO A 117 6.16 -4.49 4.19
C PRO A 117 6.59 -5.58 3.20
N ASP A 118 7.77 -6.14 3.42
CA ASP A 118 8.25 -7.28 2.65
C ASP A 118 7.17 -8.38 2.66
N SER A 119 6.86 -8.90 1.48
CA SER A 119 5.79 -9.88 1.23
C SER A 119 6.12 -11.25 1.81
#